data_AF-A0A833FZK3-F1
#
_entry.id   AF-A0A833FZK3-F1
#
_cell.length_a   1.000
_cell.length_b   1.000
_cell.length_c   1.000
_cell.angle_alpha   90.00
_cell.angle_beta   90.00
_cell.angle_gamma   90.00
#
_symmetry.space_group_name_H-M   'P 1'
#
loop_
_entity.id
_entity.type
_entity.pdbx_description
1 polymer ?
#
loop_
_entity_poly.entity_id
_entity_poly.type
_entity_poly.pdbx_seq_one_letter_code
_entity_poly.pdbx_strand_id
1 'polypeptide(L)'
;MALAQSPACAKADFEVVVDEAAASLRDLTRQNTPPFQGKLRQLKDKRGWTNDQFLKEAEPFVRDDTIAGFDQKSAEFLARITSAGQSQTSAATPDCALLGELRASMKALVDTQKAKWSYMFEKLDKELAK
;
A
#
# COMPACT_ATOMS: atom_id res chain seq x y z
N MET A 1 41.64 7.81 17.62
CA MET A 1 40.18 7.88 17.77
C MET A 1 39.60 8.12 16.39
N ALA A 2 38.93 7.11 15.80
CA ALA A 2 38.31 7.25 14.49
C ALA A 2 36.90 7.82 14.67
N LEU A 3 36.63 8.99 14.08
CA LEU A 3 35.30 9.57 14.00
C LEU A 3 34.46 8.67 13.10
N ALA A 4 33.42 8.06 13.66
CA ALA A 4 32.40 7.38 12.88
C ALA A 4 31.72 8.43 11.98
N GLN A 5 32.09 8.47 10.71
CA GLN A 5 31.31 9.17 9.70
C GLN A 5 29.97 8.47 9.62
N SER A 6 28.88 9.14 10.03
CA SER A 6 27.55 8.74 9.60
C SER A 6 27.61 8.55 8.08
N PRO A 7 27.16 7.40 7.54
CA PRO A 7 27.30 7.17 6.11
C PRO A 7 26.55 8.29 5.40
N ALA A 8 27.27 9.09 4.61
CA ALA A 8 26.65 10.02 3.70
C ALA A 8 25.73 9.20 2.78
N CYS A 9 24.46 9.58 2.70
CA CYS A 9 23.53 8.91 1.81
C CYS A 9 23.93 9.14 0.35
N ALA A 10 23.67 8.15 -0.51
CA ALA A 10 23.93 8.21 -1.93
C ALA A 10 22.64 8.51 -2.70
N LYS A 11 22.78 9.09 -3.90
CA LYS A 11 21.65 9.25 -4.82
C LYS A 11 20.96 7.92 -5.13
N ALA A 12 21.73 6.84 -5.22
CA ALA A 12 21.23 5.48 -5.41
C ALA A 12 20.30 5.01 -4.27
N ASP A 13 20.46 5.50 -3.04
CA ASP A 13 19.61 5.11 -1.92
C ASP A 13 18.15 5.57 -2.12
N PHE A 14 17.91 6.63 -2.88
CA PHE A 14 16.56 7.09 -3.20
C PHE A 14 15.85 6.10 -4.11
N GLU A 15 16.53 5.61 -5.15
CA GLU A 15 16.00 4.61 -6.09
C GLU A 15 15.73 3.29 -5.37
N VAL A 16 16.68 2.83 -4.55
CA VAL A 16 16.53 1.60 -3.74
C VAL A 16 15.28 1.66 -2.87
N VAL A 17 15.07 2.76 -2.13
CA VAL A 17 13.90 2.92 -1.25
C VAL A 17 12.59 2.89 -2.05
N VAL A 18 12.58 3.50 -3.24
CA VAL A 18 11.39 3.48 -4.11
C VAL A 18 11.11 2.07 -4.62
N ASP A 19 12.14 1.36 -5.07
CA ASP A 19 12.02 0.02 -5.61
C ASP A 19 11.59 -1.01 -4.56
N GLU A 20 12.14 -0.94 -3.34
CA GLU A 20 11.77 -1.80 -2.21
C GLU A 20 10.29 -1.64 -1.84
N ALA A 21 9.81 -0.40 -1.78
CA ALA A 21 8.41 -0.11 -1.49
C ALA A 21 7.49 -0.59 -2.61
N ALA A 22 7.86 -0.33 -3.87
CA ALA A 22 7.11 -0.80 -5.04
C ALA A 22 7.05 -2.33 -5.10
N ALA A 23 8.15 -3.02 -4.78
CA ALA A 23 8.18 -4.47 -4.66
C ALA A 23 7.24 -4.95 -3.56
N SER A 24 7.29 -4.33 -2.37
CA SER A 24 6.41 -4.64 -1.25
C SER A 24 4.93 -4.49 -1.60
N LEU A 25 4.55 -3.43 -2.33
CA LEU A 25 3.17 -3.21 -2.77
C LEU A 25 2.70 -4.26 -3.79
N ARG A 26 3.56 -4.63 -4.74
CA ARG A 26 3.26 -5.70 -5.71
C ARG A 26 3.10 -7.04 -5.01
N ASP A 27 3.99 -7.36 -4.08
CA ASP A 27 3.93 -8.60 -3.31
C ASP A 27 2.68 -8.67 -2.45
N LEU A 28 2.33 -7.58 -1.75
CA LEU A 28 1.11 -7.49 -0.97
C LEU A 28 -0.13 -7.76 -1.83
N THR A 29 -0.17 -7.17 -3.04
CA THR A 29 -1.29 -7.39 -3.98
C THR A 29 -1.34 -8.85 -4.46
N ARG A 30 -0.19 -9.43 -4.83
CA ARG A 30 -0.08 -10.81 -5.27
C ARG A 30 -0.49 -11.81 -4.20
N GLN A 31 -0.10 -11.56 -2.95
CA GLN A 31 -0.41 -12.43 -1.81
C GLN A 31 -1.89 -12.37 -1.41
N ASN A 32 -2.48 -11.18 -1.43
CA ASN A 32 -3.83 -10.98 -0.89
C ASN A 32 -4.95 -11.18 -1.92
N THR A 33 -4.71 -10.89 -3.21
CA THR A 33 -5.77 -10.96 -4.23
C THR A 33 -6.38 -12.37 -4.36
N PRO A 34 -5.60 -13.46 -4.52
CA PRO A 34 -6.19 -14.80 -4.64
C PRO A 34 -7.03 -15.25 -3.43
N PRO A 35 -6.56 -15.16 -2.17
CA PRO A 35 -7.39 -15.56 -1.03
C PRO A 35 -8.61 -14.65 -0.83
N PHE A 36 -8.49 -13.35 -1.12
CA PHE A 36 -9.62 -12.43 -1.05
C PHE A 36 -10.73 -12.79 -2.06
N GLN A 37 -10.35 -13.04 -3.32
CA GLN A 37 -11.29 -13.54 -4.34
C GLN A 37 -11.89 -14.90 -3.96
N GLY A 38 -11.09 -15.77 -3.32
CA GLY A 38 -11.57 -17.04 -2.77
C GLY A 38 -12.69 -16.84 -1.74
N LYS A 39 -12.51 -15.95 -0.78
CA LYS A 39 -13.52 -15.62 0.24
C LYS A 39 -14.77 -14.98 -0.34
N LEU A 40 -14.63 -14.10 -1.34
CA LEU A 40 -15.78 -13.55 -2.06
C LEU A 40 -16.62 -14.64 -2.75
N ARG A 41 -15.97 -15.63 -3.38
CA ARG A 41 -16.68 -16.79 -3.96
C ARG A 41 -17.36 -17.63 -2.88
N GLN A 42 -16.70 -17.89 -1.76
CA GLN A 42 -17.32 -18.60 -0.63
C GLN A 42 -18.56 -17.87 -0.10
N LEU A 43 -18.49 -16.53 0.01
CA LEU A 43 -19.62 -15.72 0.46
C LEU A 43 -20.77 -15.77 -0.54
N LYS A 44 -20.46 -15.67 -1.84
CA LYS A 44 -21.45 -15.84 -2.91
C LYS A 44 -22.20 -17.16 -2.78
N ASP A 45 -21.48 -18.27 -2.64
CA ASP A 45 -22.08 -19.60 -2.54
C ASP A 45 -22.93 -19.73 -1.26
N LYS A 46 -22.42 -19.24 -0.12
CA LYS A 46 -23.13 -19.22 1.16
C LYS A 46 -24.43 -18.41 1.10
N ARG A 47 -24.45 -17.31 0.35
CA ARG A 47 -25.61 -16.42 0.20
C ARG A 47 -26.54 -16.84 -0.95
N GLY A 48 -26.15 -17.84 -1.76
CA GLY A 48 -26.91 -18.27 -2.93
C GLY A 48 -27.02 -17.21 -4.02
N TRP A 49 -26.06 -16.29 -4.12
CA TRP A 49 -26.12 -15.18 -5.07
C TRP A 49 -25.86 -15.65 -6.50
N THR A 50 -26.62 -15.10 -7.45
CA THR A 50 -26.32 -15.22 -8.89
C THR A 50 -25.07 -14.41 -9.24
N ASN A 51 -24.55 -14.58 -10.47
CA ASN A 51 -23.42 -13.77 -10.94
C ASN A 51 -23.72 -12.26 -10.95
N ASP A 52 -24.93 -11.89 -11.37
CA ASP A 52 -25.34 -10.47 -11.44
C ASP A 52 -25.51 -9.85 -10.05
N GLN A 53 -26.04 -10.63 -9.10
CA GLN A 53 -26.10 -10.22 -7.69
C GLN A 53 -24.70 -10.10 -7.12
N PHE A 54 -23.83 -11.08 -7.36
CA PHE A 54 -22.47 -11.09 -6.85
C PHE A 54 -21.70 -9.80 -7.20
N LEU A 55 -21.81 -9.28 -8.41
CA LEU A 55 -21.13 -8.03 -8.78
C LEU A 55 -21.60 -6.82 -7.96
N LYS A 56 -22.90 -6.75 -7.65
CA LYS A 56 -23.48 -5.65 -6.86
C LYS A 56 -23.19 -5.83 -5.36
N GLU A 57 -23.38 -7.03 -4.86
CA GLU A 57 -23.23 -7.35 -3.44
C GLU A 57 -21.75 -7.42 -3.02
N ALA A 58 -20.82 -7.70 -3.94
CA ALA A 58 -19.38 -7.69 -3.67
C ALA A 58 -18.78 -6.27 -3.61
N GLU A 59 -19.40 -5.28 -4.26
CA GLU A 59 -18.91 -3.89 -4.29
C GLU A 59 -18.56 -3.33 -2.91
N PRO A 60 -19.43 -3.41 -1.88
CA PRO A 60 -19.13 -2.86 -0.55
C PRO A 60 -17.94 -3.52 0.16
N PHE A 61 -17.45 -4.67 -0.30
CA PHE A 61 -16.26 -5.32 0.28
C PHE A 61 -14.95 -4.80 -0.31
N VAL A 62 -15.01 -4.09 -1.45
CA VAL A 62 -13.86 -3.50 -2.13
C VAL A 62 -13.94 -1.98 -2.26
N ARG A 63 -15.12 -1.40 -2.00
CA ARG A 63 -15.38 0.03 -2.07
C ARG A 63 -16.37 0.45 -0.99
N ASP A 64 -15.90 1.28 -0.07
CA ASP A 64 -16.69 1.99 0.93
C ASP A 64 -15.91 3.24 1.38
N ASP A 65 -16.49 4.03 2.29
CA ASP A 65 -15.86 5.27 2.77
C ASP A 65 -14.54 5.03 3.52
N THR A 66 -14.40 3.89 4.21
CA THR A 66 -13.15 3.55 4.90
C THR A 66 -12.06 3.18 3.89
N ILE A 67 -12.42 2.40 2.87
CA ILE A 67 -11.55 2.06 1.75
C ILE A 67 -11.16 3.31 0.96
N ALA A 68 -12.10 4.20 0.69
CA ALA A 68 -11.83 5.49 0.06
C ALA A 68 -10.86 6.33 0.90
N GLY A 69 -10.99 6.32 2.23
CA GLY A 69 -10.04 6.96 3.14
C GLY A 69 -8.63 6.37 3.07
N PHE A 70 -8.49 5.05 2.93
CA PHE A 70 -7.18 4.43 2.68
C PHE A 70 -6.62 4.85 1.31
N ASP A 71 -7.45 4.88 0.27
CA ASP A 71 -7.03 5.26 -1.09
C ASP A 71 -6.57 6.72 -1.16
N GLN A 72 -7.29 7.63 -0.48
CA GLN A 72 -6.88 9.03 -0.36
C GLN A 72 -5.53 9.16 0.34
N LYS A 73 -5.33 8.50 1.50
CA LYS A 73 -4.05 8.53 2.21
C LYS A 73 -2.91 7.99 1.35
N SER A 74 -3.14 6.89 0.63
CA SER A 74 -2.17 6.33 -0.30
C SER A 74 -1.81 7.32 -1.42
N ALA A 75 -2.80 8.04 -1.97
CA ALA A 75 -2.55 9.09 -2.96
C ALA A 75 -1.74 10.26 -2.40
N GLU A 76 -2.01 10.68 -1.16
CA GLU A 76 -1.23 11.71 -0.46
C GLU A 76 0.23 11.31 -0.26
N PHE A 77 0.50 10.06 0.13
CA PHE A 77 1.86 9.55 0.23
C PHE A 77 2.56 9.51 -1.13
N LEU A 78 1.88 9.04 -2.17
CA LEU A 78 2.42 9.02 -3.54
C LEU A 78 2.79 10.42 -4.02
N ALA A 79 1.94 11.43 -3.76
CA ALA A 79 2.24 12.81 -4.12
C ALA A 79 3.52 13.33 -3.42
N ARG A 80 3.69 13.02 -2.13
CA ARG A 80 4.91 13.38 -1.37
C ARG A 80 6.16 12.68 -1.92
N ILE A 81 6.05 11.39 -2.20
CA ILE A 81 7.12 10.58 -2.82
C ILE A 81 7.56 11.20 -4.16
N THR A 82 6.59 11.51 -5.03
CA THR A 82 6.86 12.11 -6.34
C THR A 82 7.54 13.47 -6.20
N SER A 83 7.07 14.32 -5.27
CA SER A 83 7.70 15.60 -4.98
C SER A 83 9.16 15.43 -4.51
N ALA A 84 9.41 14.52 -3.56
CA ALA A 84 10.74 14.25 -3.05
C ALA A 84 11.70 13.74 -4.13
N GLY A 85 11.24 12.84 -5.01
CA GLY A 85 12.03 12.34 -6.14
C GLY A 85 12.42 13.44 -7.15
N GLN A 86 11.50 14.36 -7.44
CA GLN A 86 11.78 15.50 -8.32
C GLN A 86 12.81 16.44 -7.71
N SER A 87 12.68 16.77 -6.43
CA SER A 87 13.64 17.63 -5.73
C SER A 87 15.06 17.05 -5.73
N GLN A 88 15.21 15.73 -5.63
CA GLN A 88 16.53 15.09 -5.62
C GLN A 88 17.17 14.94 -7.02
N THR A 89 16.38 14.96 -8.08
CA THR A 89 16.89 14.82 -9.46
C THR A 89 17.77 16.01 -9.85
N SER A 90 17.42 17.21 -9.40
CA SER A 90 18.12 18.47 -9.71
C SER A 90 19.16 18.89 -8.66
N ALA A 91 19.26 18.18 -7.53
CA ALA A 91 20.17 18.56 -6.45
C ALA A 91 21.62 18.16 -6.75
N ALA A 92 22.55 19.10 -6.52
CA ALA A 92 23.99 18.89 -6.73
C ALA A 92 24.61 17.93 -5.69
N THR A 93 23.98 17.79 -4.53
CA THR A 93 24.37 16.86 -3.46
C THR A 93 23.15 16.10 -2.96
N PRO A 94 23.30 14.82 -2.53
CA PRO A 94 22.20 14.08 -1.91
C PRO A 94 21.72 14.73 -0.61
N ASP A 95 20.40 14.91 -0.47
CA ASP A 95 19.79 15.40 0.76
C ASP A 95 19.33 14.22 1.64
N CYS A 96 20.12 13.90 2.66
CA CYS A 96 19.82 12.76 3.53
C CYS A 96 18.60 12.97 4.42
N ALA A 97 18.18 14.22 4.67
CA ALA A 97 16.93 14.48 5.37
C ALA A 97 15.75 14.12 4.45
N LEU A 98 15.82 14.53 3.18
CA LEU A 98 14.82 14.17 2.17
C LEU A 98 14.74 12.65 1.94
N LEU A 99 15.87 11.95 1.95
CA LEU A 99 15.88 10.48 1.90
C LEU A 99 15.15 9.87 3.10
N GLY A 100 15.31 10.44 4.30
CA GLY A 100 14.59 10.02 5.49
C GLY A 100 13.07 10.20 5.36
N GLU A 101 12.63 11.34 4.82
CA GLU A 101 11.21 11.62 4.54
C GLU A 101 10.62 10.71 3.47
N LEU A 102 11.40 10.41 2.42
CA LEU A 102 11.02 9.46 1.38
C LEU A 102 10.83 8.05 1.96
N ARG A 103 11.77 7.58 2.78
CA ARG A 103 11.65 6.29 3.50
C ARG A 103 10.41 6.24 4.37
N ALA A 104 10.15 7.29 5.14
CA ALA A 104 8.97 7.38 6.00
C ALA A 104 7.67 7.35 5.18
N SER A 105 7.60 8.10 4.09
CA SER A 105 6.42 8.16 3.20
C SER A 105 6.18 6.81 2.51
N MET A 106 7.23 6.15 2.03
CA MET A 106 7.14 4.81 1.44
C MET A 106 6.67 3.76 2.44
N LYS A 107 7.23 3.76 3.65
CA LYS A 107 6.77 2.88 4.72
C LYS A 107 5.30 3.11 5.06
N ALA A 108 4.89 4.38 5.20
CA ALA A 108 3.52 4.73 5.53
C ALA A 108 2.54 4.32 4.42
N LEU A 109 2.93 4.42 3.14
CA LEU A 109 2.15 3.90 2.01
C LEU A 109 1.96 2.38 2.10
N VAL A 110 3.04 1.62 2.31
CA VAL A 110 2.97 0.16 2.45
C VAL A 110 2.09 -0.25 3.64
N ASP A 111 2.25 0.41 4.79
CA ASP A 111 1.48 0.12 6.00
C ASP A 111 -0.01 0.48 5.81
N THR A 112 -0.32 1.55 5.08
CA THR A 112 -1.70 1.93 4.69
C THR A 112 -2.34 0.85 3.83
N GLN A 113 -1.62 0.35 2.83
CA GLN A 113 -2.13 -0.71 1.96
C GLN A 113 -2.31 -2.04 2.71
N LYS A 114 -1.45 -2.36 3.69
CA LYS A 114 -1.65 -3.51 4.58
C LYS A 114 -2.92 -3.36 5.41
N ALA A 115 -3.12 -2.20 6.03
CA ALA A 115 -4.32 -1.91 6.81
C ALA A 115 -5.60 -2.00 5.95
N LYS A 116 -5.56 -1.50 4.72
CA LYS A 116 -6.67 -1.65 3.75
C LYS A 116 -6.99 -3.13 3.50
N TRP A 117 -5.97 -3.96 3.23
CA TRP A 117 -6.19 -5.40 3.06
C TRP A 117 -6.78 -6.07 4.30
N SER A 118 -6.22 -5.82 5.47
CA SER A 118 -6.75 -6.35 6.74
C SER A 118 -8.22 -5.97 6.93
N TYR A 119 -8.57 -4.70 6.70
CA TYR A 119 -9.95 -4.23 6.79
C TYR A 119 -10.89 -4.98 5.83
N MET A 120 -10.50 -5.12 4.55
CA MET A 120 -11.32 -5.85 3.57
C MET A 120 -11.50 -7.33 3.95
N PHE A 121 -10.45 -7.99 4.45
CA PHE A 121 -10.55 -9.37 4.94
C PHE A 121 -11.47 -9.50 6.16
N GLU A 122 -11.32 -8.61 7.14
CA GLU A 122 -12.18 -8.62 8.33
C GLU A 122 -13.66 -8.47 8.00
N LYS A 123 -13.99 -7.64 6.99
CA LYS A 123 -15.38 -7.51 6.52
C LYS A 123 -15.92 -8.83 5.97
N LEU A 124 -15.15 -9.51 5.12
CA LEU A 124 -15.56 -10.80 4.56
C LEU A 124 -15.66 -11.88 5.63
N ASP A 125 -14.69 -11.94 6.54
CA ASP A 125 -14.68 -12.95 7.60
C ASP A 125 -15.87 -12.80 8.55
N LYS A 126 -16.25 -11.56 8.87
CA LYS A 126 -17.47 -11.28 9.65
C LYS A 126 -18.73 -11.76 8.93
N GLU A 127 -18.84 -11.56 7.62
CA GLU A 127 -19.99 -12.02 6.85
C GLU A 127 -20.02 -13.54 6.65
N LEU A 128 -18.85 -14.16 6.49
CA LEU A 128 -18.71 -15.61 6.39
C LEU A 128 -18.98 -16.32 7.72
N ALA A 129 -18.81 -15.65 8.86
CA ALA A 129 -19.10 -16.20 10.18
C ALA A 129 -20.58 -16.15 10.58
N LYS A 130 -21.41 -15.34 9.91
CA LYS A 130 -22.87 -15.24 10.14
C LYS A 130 -23.62 -16.43 9.56
#